data_AF-A0A1Z5L8B6-F1
#
_entry.id   AF-A0A1Z5L8B6-F1
#
_cell.length_a   1.000
_cell.length_b   1.000
_cell.length_c   1.000
_cell.angle_alpha   90.00
_cell.angle_beta   90.00
_cell.angle_gamma   90.00
#
_symmetry.space_group_name_H-M   'P 1'
#
loop_
_entity.id
_entity.type
_entity.pdbx_description
1 polymer ?
#
loop_
_entity_poly.entity_id
_entity_poly.type
_entity_poly.pdbx_seq_one_letter_code
_entity_poly.pdbx_strand_id
1 'polypeptide(L)'
;MQHFDTYATVRARTLLKSVQGLREHQKACSGNSATLLHSSPQLGGRKSRETPPRRVSRRFQEALLRGLKRSDTALSSEPKEEIVEQEIEAYLTLLTAVCRLARAEHELLQSIVKKLEGGFLAQVLLPALESVTQEGEGLASRVKRCVARHDFLNVLSLFPVLQHLRQLREEYDATFNLAGGEAGRKLPSLAVMLQTTLNKALEELVDSIKNDPDTKMPRDGTVHELTSNVMMVLEHLLGFIDSAGAVLAISDVVSFTQSRDPNKAALAPGTAVPGEYPRPEAPVFAELEQSSSLCT
;
A
#
# COMPACT_ATOMS: atom_id res chain seq x y z
N MET A 1 -29.53 22.23 11.53
CA MET A 1 -28.66 21.03 11.45
C MET A 1 -29.08 20.07 10.34
N GLN A 2 -30.37 19.77 10.14
CA GLN A 2 -30.86 18.81 9.11
C GLN A 2 -30.32 19.00 7.67
N HIS A 3 -30.09 20.23 7.21
CA HIS A 3 -29.58 20.47 5.84
C HIS A 3 -28.14 20.00 5.63
N PHE A 4 -27.29 20.06 6.68
CA PHE A 4 -25.91 19.59 6.59
C PHE A 4 -25.84 18.07 6.51
N ASP A 5 -26.61 17.37 7.35
CA ASP A 5 -26.65 15.90 7.34
C ASP A 5 -27.21 15.36 6.01
N THR A 6 -28.23 16.03 5.48
CA THR A 6 -28.80 15.69 4.16
C THR A 6 -27.76 15.90 3.05
N TYR A 7 -27.03 17.02 3.09
CA TYR A 7 -25.96 17.30 2.13
C TYR A 7 -24.84 16.25 2.22
N ALA A 8 -24.35 15.95 3.44
CA ALA A 8 -23.32 14.94 3.66
C ALA A 8 -23.74 13.57 3.11
N THR A 9 -24.99 13.18 3.35
CA THR A 9 -25.56 11.91 2.86
C THR A 9 -25.57 11.86 1.33
N VAL A 10 -26.00 12.94 0.67
CA VAL A 10 -26.04 13.01 -0.80
C VAL A 10 -24.63 12.98 -1.40
N ARG A 11 -23.68 13.73 -0.81
CA ARG A 11 -22.29 13.74 -1.27
C ARG A 11 -21.61 12.40 -1.05
N ALA A 12 -21.76 11.79 0.13
CA ALA A 12 -21.23 10.47 0.43
C ALA A 12 -21.71 9.41 -0.58
N ARG A 13 -23.02 9.43 -0.88
CA ARG A 13 -23.61 8.53 -1.89
C ARG A 13 -23.08 8.80 -3.30
N THR A 14 -22.87 10.06 -3.66
CA THR A 14 -22.34 10.44 -4.98
C THR A 14 -20.89 10.00 -5.15
N LEU A 15 -20.08 10.20 -4.12
CA LEU A 15 -18.67 9.81 -4.11
C LEU A 15 -18.53 8.28 -4.11
N LEU A 16 -19.32 7.56 -3.31
CA LEU A 16 -19.39 6.10 -3.32
C LEU A 16 -19.78 5.56 -4.71
N LYS A 17 -20.82 6.12 -5.34
CA LYS A 17 -21.22 5.73 -6.70
C LYS A 17 -20.13 5.99 -7.73
N SER A 18 -19.34 7.05 -7.57
CA SER A 18 -18.22 7.35 -8.48
C SER A 18 -17.12 6.29 -8.37
N VAL A 19 -16.78 5.88 -7.14
CA VAL A 19 -15.82 4.80 -6.88
C VAL A 19 -16.33 3.45 -7.42
N GLN A 20 -17.60 3.12 -7.19
CA GLN A 20 -18.23 1.89 -7.70
C GLN A 20 -18.32 1.88 -9.23
N GLY A 21 -18.74 2.99 -9.84
CA GLY A 21 -18.84 3.12 -11.30
C GLY A 21 -17.48 3.00 -12.00
N LEU A 22 -16.41 3.53 -11.41
CA LEU A 22 -15.05 3.34 -11.92
C LEU A 22 -14.66 1.86 -11.92
N ARG A 23 -14.95 1.15 -10.81
CA ARG A 23 -14.68 -0.28 -10.68
C ARG A 23 -15.47 -1.11 -11.71
N GLU A 24 -16.75 -0.81 -11.89
CA GLU A 24 -17.60 -1.45 -12.88
C GLU A 24 -17.08 -1.20 -14.30
N HIS A 25 -16.66 0.02 -14.60
CA HIS A 25 -16.06 0.36 -15.89
C HIS A 25 -14.78 -0.43 -16.16
N GLN A 26 -13.89 -0.56 -15.16
CA GLN A 26 -12.67 -1.36 -15.29
C GLN A 26 -12.97 -2.83 -15.56
N LYS A 27 -13.99 -3.40 -14.89
CA LYS A 27 -14.47 -4.77 -15.13
C LYS A 27 -15.15 -4.95 -16.50
N ALA A 28 -15.76 -3.90 -17.05
CA ALA A 28 -16.36 -3.95 -18.38
C ALA A 28 -15.30 -3.83 -19.48
N CYS A 29 -14.25 -3.04 -19.26
CA CYS A 29 -13.13 -2.91 -20.19
C CYS A 29 -12.24 -4.15 -20.21
N SER A 30 -12.17 -4.91 -19.11
CA SER A 30 -11.36 -6.12 -19.04
C SER A 30 -11.87 -7.28 -19.90
N GLY A 31 -13.18 -7.36 -20.13
CA GLY A 31 -13.79 -8.46 -20.87
C GLY A 31 -13.79 -8.32 -22.40
N ASN A 32 -13.27 -7.22 -22.96
CA ASN A 32 -13.67 -6.80 -24.31
C ASN A 32 -12.50 -6.37 -25.23
N SER A 33 -11.53 -7.25 -25.47
CA SER A 33 -10.49 -7.06 -26.50
C SER A 33 -10.97 -7.24 -27.95
N ALA A 34 -12.28 -7.28 -28.25
CA ALA A 34 -12.76 -7.43 -29.63
C ALA A 34 -13.82 -6.44 -30.12
N THR A 35 -14.54 -5.69 -29.27
CA THR A 35 -15.72 -4.94 -29.77
C THR A 35 -16.06 -3.67 -28.99
N LEU A 36 -15.19 -2.65 -28.89
CA LEU A 36 -15.64 -1.32 -28.45
C LEU A 36 -14.97 -0.18 -29.23
N LEU A 37 -15.31 -0.05 -30.51
CA LEU A 37 -15.23 1.22 -31.25
C LEU A 37 -16.53 2.04 -31.19
N HIS A 38 -17.52 1.66 -30.38
CA HIS A 38 -18.78 2.40 -30.41
C HIS A 38 -19.50 2.41 -29.06
N SER A 39 -19.19 3.40 -28.24
CA SER A 39 -20.09 3.93 -27.21
C SER A 39 -19.68 5.34 -26.85
N SER A 40 -20.01 6.29 -27.73
CA SER A 40 -20.12 7.70 -27.38
C SER A 40 -21.39 8.24 -28.06
N PRO A 41 -22.34 8.83 -27.32
CA PRO A 41 -23.52 9.40 -27.92
C PRO A 41 -23.15 10.72 -28.63
N GLN A 42 -23.25 10.68 -29.96
CA GLN A 42 -23.54 11.76 -30.91
C GLN A 42 -22.94 13.16 -30.65
N LEU A 43 -22.00 13.57 -31.50
CA LEU A 43 -22.11 14.82 -32.27
C LEU A 43 -21.49 14.59 -33.67
N GLY A 44 -22.29 14.84 -34.71
CA GLY A 44 -21.87 14.72 -36.09
C GLY A 44 -21.06 15.93 -36.58
N GLY A 45 -20.24 15.70 -37.61
CA GLY A 45 -19.89 16.73 -38.59
C GLY A 45 -18.42 17.17 -38.66
N ARG A 46 -17.76 16.67 -39.71
CA ARG A 46 -16.71 17.29 -40.54
C ARG A 46 -15.24 17.27 -40.10
N LYS A 47 -14.42 16.88 -41.09
CA LYS A 47 -12.96 16.86 -41.17
C LYS A 47 -12.35 18.22 -40.82
N SER A 48 -11.24 18.24 -40.07
CA SER A 48 -9.93 18.79 -40.48
C SER A 48 -9.01 19.10 -39.28
N ARG A 49 -7.76 18.65 -39.42
CA ARG A 49 -6.50 19.24 -38.93
C ARG A 49 -5.95 18.84 -37.55
N GLU A 50 -4.76 18.26 -37.65
CA GLU A 50 -3.66 18.03 -36.71
C GLU A 50 -3.68 18.77 -35.36
N THR A 51 -3.46 18.02 -34.29
CA THR A 51 -2.41 18.21 -33.27
C THR A 51 -2.37 16.97 -32.36
N PRO A 52 -1.20 16.39 -32.03
CA PRO A 52 -1.15 15.19 -31.19
C PRO A 52 -1.13 15.57 -29.71
N PRO A 53 -2.07 15.16 -28.84
CA PRO A 53 -1.86 15.26 -27.41
C PRO A 53 -1.05 14.05 -26.94
N ARG A 54 0.05 14.38 -26.28
CA ARG A 54 1.03 13.49 -25.64
C ARG A 54 0.37 12.32 -24.92
N ARG A 55 0.53 11.11 -25.49
CA ARG A 55 0.38 9.86 -24.75
C ARG A 55 1.52 9.77 -23.74
N VAL A 56 1.19 9.80 -22.46
CA VAL A 56 2.12 9.45 -21.38
C VAL A 56 2.61 8.03 -21.65
N SER A 57 3.92 7.90 -21.62
CA SER A 57 4.71 6.81 -22.20
C SER A 57 4.41 5.46 -21.56
N ARG A 58 3.72 4.58 -22.30
CA ARG A 58 3.72 3.11 -22.08
C ARG A 58 5.11 2.46 -22.24
N ARG A 59 6.15 3.22 -22.62
CA ARG A 59 7.49 2.67 -22.90
C ARG A 59 8.36 2.45 -21.67
N PHE A 60 7.92 2.83 -20.46
CA PHE A 60 8.70 2.54 -19.25
C PHE A 60 8.41 1.14 -18.67
N GLN A 61 7.23 0.55 -18.94
CA GLN A 61 6.90 -0.81 -18.52
C GLN A 61 7.36 -1.88 -19.54
N GLU A 62 7.38 -1.57 -20.83
CA GLU A 62 7.83 -2.51 -21.87
C GLU A 62 9.36 -2.73 -21.92
N ALA A 63 10.15 -1.86 -21.28
CA ALA A 63 11.61 -2.00 -21.23
C ALA A 63 12.09 -2.92 -20.09
N LEU A 64 11.27 -3.18 -19.07
CA LEU A 64 11.62 -4.09 -17.98
C LEU A 64 11.32 -5.57 -18.34
N LEU A 65 10.35 -5.82 -19.24
CA LEU A 65 9.86 -7.16 -19.56
C LEU A 65 10.43 -7.78 -20.84
N ARG A 66 11.16 -7.01 -21.68
CA ARG A 66 11.67 -7.52 -22.98
C ARG A 66 13.05 -8.19 -22.93
N GLY A 67 13.65 -8.32 -21.74
CA GLY A 67 14.96 -8.98 -21.58
C GLY A 67 14.94 -10.50 -21.62
N LEU A 68 13.78 -11.15 -21.47
CA LEU A 68 13.69 -12.60 -21.28
C LEU A 68 12.71 -13.25 -22.26
N LYS A 69 12.97 -13.15 -23.56
CA LYS A 69 12.24 -13.93 -24.57
C LYS A 69 13.20 -14.72 -25.45
N ARG A 70 13.83 -15.73 -24.85
CA ARG A 70 14.42 -16.89 -25.53
C ARG A 70 14.35 -18.11 -24.61
N SER A 71 13.24 -18.83 -24.65
CA SER A 71 13.20 -20.29 -24.80
C SER A 71 11.74 -20.75 -24.75
N ASP A 72 11.27 -21.30 -25.87
CA ASP A 72 9.99 -21.98 -25.98
C ASP A 72 9.97 -23.23 -25.09
N THR A 73 8.96 -23.35 -24.22
CA THR A 73 8.14 -24.55 -23.91
C THR A 73 7.40 -24.38 -22.59
N ALA A 74 6.13 -23.92 -22.61
CA ALA A 74 5.02 -24.29 -21.69
C ALA A 74 3.89 -23.24 -21.73
N LEU A 75 3.05 -23.32 -22.77
CA LEU A 75 1.79 -22.58 -22.85
C LEU A 75 0.73 -23.30 -22.01
N SER A 76 0.39 -22.82 -20.80
CA SER A 76 -0.91 -23.11 -20.16
C SER A 76 -1.32 -22.29 -18.89
N SER A 77 -0.60 -21.26 -18.41
CA SER A 77 -1.05 -20.45 -17.22
C SER A 77 -1.53 -19.02 -17.52
N GLU A 78 -1.40 -18.54 -18.76
CA GLU A 78 -1.63 -17.14 -19.15
C GLU A 78 -2.96 -16.50 -18.68
N PRO A 79 -4.16 -17.13 -18.79
CA PRO A 79 -5.40 -16.40 -18.53
C PRO A 79 -5.63 -16.10 -17.04
N LYS A 80 -5.03 -16.86 -16.11
CA LYS A 80 -5.22 -16.62 -14.67
C LYS A 80 -4.31 -15.51 -14.16
N GLU A 81 -3.08 -15.46 -14.66
CA GLU A 81 -2.11 -14.43 -14.28
C GLU A 81 -2.50 -13.07 -14.87
N GLU A 82 -2.96 -13.02 -16.13
CA GLU A 82 -3.48 -11.79 -16.74
C GLU A 82 -4.67 -11.19 -15.97
N ILE A 83 -5.58 -12.04 -15.46
CA ILE A 83 -6.71 -11.59 -14.64
C ILE A 83 -6.22 -10.97 -13.33
N VAL A 84 -5.23 -11.59 -12.67
CA VAL A 84 -4.67 -11.06 -11.42
C VAL A 84 -4.01 -9.71 -11.66
N GLU A 85 -3.17 -9.60 -12.68
CA GLU A 85 -2.47 -8.35 -13.01
C GLU A 85 -3.46 -7.21 -13.28
N GLN A 86 -4.50 -7.49 -14.05
CA GLN A 86 -5.55 -6.54 -14.36
C GLN A 86 -6.36 -6.11 -13.13
N GLU A 87 -6.68 -7.03 -12.22
CA GLU A 87 -7.35 -6.70 -10.97
C GLU A 87 -6.46 -5.82 -10.07
N ILE A 88 -5.15 -6.08 -10.04
CA ILE A 88 -4.19 -5.23 -9.33
C ILE A 88 -4.17 -3.84 -9.96
N GLU A 89 -4.00 -3.71 -11.28
CA GLU A 89 -4.00 -2.41 -11.98
C GLU A 89 -5.30 -1.62 -11.74
N ALA A 90 -6.44 -2.31 -11.78
CA ALA A 90 -7.74 -1.73 -11.48
C ALA A 90 -7.78 -1.17 -10.05
N TYR A 91 -7.26 -1.93 -9.08
CA TYR A 91 -7.20 -1.51 -7.69
C TYR A 91 -6.22 -0.35 -7.45
N LEU A 92 -5.06 -0.32 -8.11
CA LEU A 92 -4.12 0.81 -8.04
C LEU A 92 -4.79 2.11 -8.53
N THR A 93 -5.52 2.01 -9.63
CA THR A 93 -6.28 3.13 -10.18
C THR A 93 -7.39 3.57 -9.21
N LEU A 94 -8.06 2.62 -8.56
CA LEU A 94 -9.10 2.91 -7.56
C LEU A 94 -8.54 3.66 -6.34
N LEU A 95 -7.36 3.27 -5.86
CA LEU A 95 -6.66 3.96 -4.76
C LEU A 95 -6.31 5.41 -5.12
N THR A 96 -5.77 5.65 -6.31
CA THR A 96 -5.50 7.02 -6.77
C THR A 96 -6.79 7.82 -6.95
N ALA A 97 -7.84 7.19 -7.48
CA ALA A 97 -9.12 7.85 -7.70
C ALA A 97 -9.75 8.31 -6.38
N VAL A 98 -9.71 7.49 -5.32
CA VAL A 98 -10.31 7.88 -4.03
C VAL A 98 -9.55 9.04 -3.37
N CYS A 99 -8.22 9.09 -3.47
CA CYS A 99 -7.43 10.24 -2.99
C CYS A 99 -7.80 11.53 -3.75
N ARG A 100 -7.88 11.46 -5.08
CA ARG A 100 -8.26 12.60 -5.92
C ARG A 100 -9.69 13.07 -5.67
N LEU A 101 -10.63 12.14 -5.53
CA LEU A 101 -12.02 12.44 -5.18
C LEU A 101 -12.11 13.08 -3.78
N ALA A 102 -11.35 12.57 -2.81
CA ALA A 102 -11.30 13.15 -1.47
C ALA A 102 -10.79 14.59 -1.47
N ARG A 103 -9.73 14.87 -2.24
CA ARG A 103 -9.21 16.22 -2.42
C ARG A 103 -10.23 17.15 -3.08
N ALA A 104 -10.86 16.71 -4.17
CA ALA A 104 -11.90 17.48 -4.86
C ALA A 104 -13.11 17.75 -3.96
N GLU A 105 -13.49 16.78 -3.11
CA GLU A 105 -14.55 16.94 -2.13
C GLU A 105 -14.17 17.98 -1.06
N HIS A 106 -12.92 17.93 -0.58
CA HIS A 106 -12.42 18.90 0.37
C HIS A 106 -12.46 20.33 -0.17
N GLU A 107 -11.95 20.54 -1.40
CA GLU A 107 -11.95 21.85 -2.08
C GLU A 107 -13.39 22.37 -2.29
N LEU A 108 -14.31 21.50 -2.71
CA LEU A 108 -15.72 21.86 -2.86
C LEU A 108 -16.35 22.25 -1.51
N LEU A 109 -16.11 21.45 -0.47
CA LEU A 109 -16.68 21.70 0.86
C LEU A 109 -16.18 23.01 1.46
N GLN A 110 -14.90 23.36 1.26
CA GLN A 110 -14.37 24.66 1.67
C GLN A 110 -15.06 25.84 0.96
N SER A 111 -15.50 25.67 -0.29
CA SER A 111 -16.20 26.72 -1.03
C SER A 111 -17.63 26.97 -0.55
N ILE A 112 -18.28 25.96 0.05
CA ILE A 112 -19.68 26.02 0.49
C ILE A 112 -19.78 26.31 1.99
N VAL A 113 -18.89 25.72 2.79
CA VAL A 113 -18.96 25.75 4.25
C VAL A 113 -17.85 26.64 4.80
N LYS A 114 -18.23 27.80 5.38
CA LYS A 114 -17.28 28.79 5.93
C LYS A 114 -16.34 28.24 7.01
N LYS A 115 -16.74 27.20 7.75
CA LYS A 115 -15.92 26.51 8.75
C LYS A 115 -16.18 25.00 8.64
N LEU A 116 -15.35 24.32 7.86
CA LEU A 116 -15.45 22.87 7.69
C LEU A 116 -14.90 22.18 8.94
N GLU A 117 -15.76 21.49 9.68
CA GLU A 117 -15.33 20.59 10.74
C GLU A 117 -14.81 19.28 10.14
N GLY A 118 -13.72 18.73 10.70
CA GLY A 118 -13.12 17.49 10.20
C GLY A 118 -14.10 16.31 10.17
N GLY A 119 -14.99 16.22 11.16
CA GLY A 119 -16.01 15.18 11.23
C GLY A 119 -16.98 15.17 10.05
N PHE A 120 -17.27 16.35 9.47
CA PHE A 120 -18.15 16.46 8.30
C PHE A 120 -17.50 15.88 7.04
N LEU A 121 -16.22 16.22 6.81
CA LEU A 121 -15.44 15.64 5.71
C LEU A 121 -15.30 14.12 5.90
N ALA A 122 -15.02 13.65 7.12
CA ALA A 122 -14.95 12.23 7.41
C ALA A 122 -16.26 11.50 7.08
N GLN A 123 -17.41 12.05 7.45
CA GLN A 123 -18.74 11.47 7.14
C GLN A 123 -18.98 11.33 5.63
N VAL A 124 -18.52 12.29 4.83
CA VAL A 124 -18.67 12.23 3.36
C VAL A 124 -17.75 11.18 2.73
N LEU A 125 -16.52 11.06 3.22
CA LEU A 125 -15.49 10.20 2.63
C LEU A 125 -15.58 8.74 3.09
N LEU A 126 -16.04 8.49 4.31
CA LEU A 126 -15.98 7.18 4.95
C LEU A 126 -16.62 6.05 4.12
N PRO A 127 -17.84 6.17 3.56
CA PRO A 127 -18.45 5.06 2.84
C PRO A 127 -17.65 4.64 1.59
N ALA A 128 -17.05 5.60 0.89
CA ALA A 128 -16.22 5.31 -0.27
C ALA A 128 -14.88 4.71 0.13
N LEU A 129 -14.26 5.22 1.20
CA LEU A 129 -13.04 4.63 1.77
C LEU A 129 -13.28 3.18 2.20
N GLU A 130 -14.38 2.90 2.87
CA GLU A 130 -14.75 1.53 3.29
C GLU A 130 -14.89 0.60 2.10
N SER A 131 -15.53 1.07 1.02
CA SER A 131 -15.66 0.30 -0.21
C SER A 131 -14.30 0.02 -0.86
N VAL A 132 -13.34 0.94 -0.79
CA VAL A 132 -11.97 0.73 -1.30
C VAL A 132 -11.19 -0.20 -0.38
N THR A 133 -11.26 -0.02 0.94
CA THR A 133 -10.56 -0.89 1.88
C THR A 133 -11.04 -2.33 1.81
N GLN A 134 -12.35 -2.54 1.62
CA GLN A 134 -12.93 -3.88 1.47
C GLN A 134 -12.35 -4.63 0.24
N GLU A 135 -12.07 -3.94 -0.86
CA GLU A 135 -11.40 -4.56 -2.01
C GLU A 135 -9.95 -4.94 -1.69
N GLY A 136 -9.22 -4.07 -0.97
CA GLY A 136 -7.87 -4.38 -0.50
C GLY A 136 -7.83 -5.57 0.47
N GLU A 137 -8.81 -5.69 1.36
CA GLU A 137 -9.02 -6.87 2.21
C GLU A 137 -9.32 -8.13 1.39
N GLY A 138 -10.08 -7.98 0.30
CA GLY A 138 -10.32 -9.04 -0.69
C GLY A 138 -9.03 -9.55 -1.33
N LEU A 139 -8.13 -8.64 -1.73
CA LEU A 139 -6.80 -8.99 -2.26
C LEU A 139 -5.94 -9.70 -1.20
N ALA A 140 -5.88 -9.17 0.02
CA ALA A 140 -5.18 -9.83 1.12
C ALA A 140 -5.70 -11.25 1.38
N SER A 141 -7.03 -11.44 1.32
CA SER A 141 -7.68 -12.74 1.49
C SER A 141 -7.37 -13.71 0.33
N ARG A 142 -7.11 -13.20 -0.87
CA ARG A 142 -6.63 -14.01 -2.00
C ARG A 142 -5.18 -14.45 -1.80
N VAL A 143 -4.31 -13.54 -1.38
CA VAL A 143 -2.91 -13.86 -1.07
C VAL A 143 -2.82 -14.94 -0.01
N LYS A 144 -3.60 -14.85 1.07
CA LYS A 144 -3.70 -15.91 2.08
C LYS A 144 -4.07 -17.28 1.51
N ARG A 145 -4.93 -17.32 0.48
CA ARG A 145 -5.27 -18.57 -0.23
C ARG A 145 -4.14 -19.07 -1.13
N CYS A 146 -3.34 -18.17 -1.70
CA CYS A 146 -2.16 -18.54 -2.50
C CYS A 146 -1.09 -19.18 -1.60
N VAL A 147 -0.86 -18.59 -0.41
CA VAL A 147 0.01 -19.16 0.63
C VAL A 147 -0.41 -20.57 1.01
N ALA A 148 -1.70 -20.79 1.30
CA ALA A 148 -2.23 -22.12 1.63
C ALA A 148 -2.10 -23.16 0.50
N ARG A 149 -1.82 -22.73 -0.73
CA ARG A 149 -1.61 -23.58 -1.91
C ARG A 149 -0.12 -23.69 -2.29
N HIS A 150 0.78 -23.09 -1.50
CA HIS A 150 2.20 -22.94 -1.83
C HIS A 150 2.46 -22.22 -3.17
N ASP A 151 1.53 -21.34 -3.57
CA ASP A 151 1.65 -20.51 -4.78
C ASP A 151 2.23 -19.14 -4.40
N PHE A 152 3.53 -19.14 -4.11
CA PHE A 152 4.24 -17.95 -3.61
C PHE A 152 4.55 -16.93 -4.70
N LEU A 153 4.51 -17.30 -5.99
CA LEU A 153 4.69 -16.33 -7.07
C LEU A 153 3.50 -15.37 -7.12
N ASN A 154 2.27 -15.89 -6.99
CA ASN A 154 1.07 -15.05 -6.92
C ASN A 154 0.96 -14.23 -5.63
N VAL A 155 1.67 -14.57 -4.57
CA VAL A 155 1.78 -13.73 -3.35
C VAL A 155 2.44 -12.39 -3.68
N LEU A 156 3.40 -12.38 -4.61
CA LEU A 156 4.16 -11.18 -4.95
C LEU A 156 3.33 -10.10 -5.64
N SER A 157 2.15 -10.46 -6.17
CA SER A 157 1.20 -9.52 -6.81
C SER A 157 0.71 -8.41 -5.87
N LEU A 158 0.87 -8.58 -4.55
CA LEU A 158 0.45 -7.60 -3.55
C LEU A 158 1.51 -6.51 -3.28
N PHE A 159 2.78 -6.72 -3.68
CA PHE A 159 3.83 -5.71 -3.51
C PHE A 159 3.53 -4.38 -4.21
N PRO A 160 3.10 -4.36 -5.49
CA PRO A 160 2.72 -3.11 -6.17
C PRO A 160 1.63 -2.33 -5.43
N VAL A 161 0.67 -3.02 -4.82
CA VAL A 161 -0.40 -2.40 -4.03
C VAL A 161 0.16 -1.72 -2.78
N LEU A 162 1.02 -2.42 -2.05
CA LEU A 162 1.65 -1.85 -0.85
C LEU A 162 2.55 -0.66 -1.19
N GLN A 163 3.33 -0.75 -2.27
CA GLN A 163 4.16 0.36 -2.76
C GLN A 163 3.32 1.59 -3.09
N HIS A 164 2.21 1.40 -3.81
CA HIS A 164 1.32 2.49 -4.19
C HIS A 164 0.67 3.16 -2.99
N LEU A 165 0.24 2.39 -1.98
CA LEU A 165 -0.26 2.94 -0.72
C LEU A 165 0.79 3.81 0.01
N ARG A 166 2.07 3.42 -0.04
CA ARG A 166 3.15 4.23 0.53
C ARG A 166 3.37 5.53 -0.24
N GLN A 167 3.29 5.49 -1.57
CA GLN A 167 3.41 6.68 -2.42
C GLN A 167 2.25 7.65 -2.18
N LEU A 168 1.04 7.15 -1.98
CA LEU A 168 -0.15 7.95 -1.70
C LEU A 168 -0.19 8.51 -0.27
N ARG A 169 0.73 8.10 0.62
CA ARG A 169 0.71 8.48 2.04
C ARG A 169 0.69 10.00 2.24
N GLU A 170 1.53 10.75 1.53
CA GLU A 170 1.60 12.21 1.70
C GLU A 170 0.31 12.91 1.24
N GLU A 171 -0.25 12.49 0.10
CA GLU A 171 -1.52 13.03 -0.42
C GLU A 171 -2.70 12.69 0.50
N TYR A 172 -2.67 11.48 1.05
CA TYR A 172 -3.66 11.01 2.01
C TYR A 172 -3.57 11.79 3.33
N ASP A 173 -2.38 11.91 3.91
CA ASP A 173 -2.15 12.65 5.15
C ASP A 173 -2.56 14.12 5.00
N ALA A 174 -2.24 14.77 3.87
CA ALA A 174 -2.65 16.15 3.61
C ALA A 174 -4.18 16.33 3.60
N THR A 175 -4.93 15.37 3.05
CA THR A 175 -6.38 15.46 2.89
C THR A 175 -7.13 14.98 4.15
N PHE A 176 -6.63 13.92 4.80
CA PHE A 176 -7.32 13.20 5.87
C PHE A 176 -6.85 13.56 7.28
N ASN A 177 -5.68 14.18 7.47
CA ASN A 177 -5.32 14.77 8.76
C ASN A 177 -6.30 15.89 9.17
N LEU A 178 -6.95 16.54 8.20
CA LEU A 178 -7.99 17.52 8.44
C LEU A 178 -9.33 16.88 8.82
N ALA A 179 -9.65 15.71 8.25
CA ALA A 179 -10.86 14.96 8.56
C ALA A 179 -10.81 14.35 9.97
N GLY A 180 -9.65 13.79 10.35
CA GLY A 180 -9.49 13.03 11.59
C GLY A 180 -10.41 11.81 11.66
N GLY A 181 -10.43 11.15 12.83
CA GLY A 181 -11.35 10.05 13.10
C GLY A 181 -11.07 8.78 12.30
N GLU A 182 -12.14 8.03 12.02
CA GLU A 182 -12.07 6.71 11.41
C GLU A 182 -11.61 6.74 9.94
N ALA A 183 -12.07 7.73 9.17
CA ALA A 183 -11.68 7.92 7.77
C ALA A 183 -10.16 8.00 7.63
N GLY A 184 -9.48 8.81 8.44
CA GLY A 184 -8.01 8.94 8.40
C GLY A 184 -7.23 7.69 8.76
N ARG A 185 -7.86 6.66 9.37
CA ARG A 185 -7.18 5.41 9.74
C ARG A 185 -7.32 4.30 8.72
N LYS A 186 -8.28 4.40 7.78
CA LYS A 186 -8.63 3.31 6.84
C LYS A 186 -7.44 2.87 5.97
N LEU A 187 -6.81 3.78 5.22
CA LEU A 187 -5.66 3.43 4.36
C LEU A 187 -4.38 3.05 5.15
N PRO A 188 -4.01 3.75 6.24
CA PRO A 188 -2.91 3.31 7.10
C PRO A 188 -3.13 1.89 7.67
N SER A 189 -4.35 1.58 8.12
CA SER A 189 -4.68 0.25 8.65
C SER A 189 -4.61 -0.83 7.57
N LEU A 190 -5.09 -0.50 6.36
CA LEU A 190 -4.97 -1.35 5.19
C LEU A 190 -3.50 -1.63 4.86
N ALA A 191 -2.64 -0.60 4.81
CA ALA A 191 -1.22 -0.76 4.52
C ALA A 191 -0.54 -1.71 5.52
N VAL A 192 -0.81 -1.54 6.83
CA VAL A 192 -0.32 -2.42 7.89
C VAL A 192 -0.80 -3.86 7.70
N MET A 193 -2.08 -4.06 7.36
CA MET A 193 -2.63 -5.39 7.10
C MET A 193 -1.94 -6.06 5.90
N LEU A 194 -1.74 -5.34 4.79
CA LEU A 194 -1.08 -5.88 3.61
C LEU A 194 0.39 -6.23 3.90
N GLN A 195 1.11 -5.35 4.60
CA GLN A 195 2.48 -5.59 5.05
C GLN A 195 2.58 -6.84 5.94
N THR A 196 1.70 -6.96 6.92
CA THR A 196 1.66 -8.13 7.82
C THR A 196 1.32 -9.41 7.06
N THR A 197 0.44 -9.33 6.05
CA THR A 197 0.09 -10.48 5.21
C THR A 197 1.27 -10.93 4.35
N LEU A 198 2.00 -9.99 3.75
CA LEU A 198 3.21 -10.27 2.98
C LEU A 198 4.33 -10.83 3.86
N ASN A 199 4.57 -10.25 5.03
CA ASN A 199 5.58 -10.71 5.97
C ASN A 199 5.35 -12.18 6.35
N LYS A 200 4.13 -12.52 6.79
CA LYS A 200 3.75 -13.91 7.10
C LYS A 200 3.86 -14.85 5.90
N ALA A 201 3.53 -14.37 4.70
CA ALA A 201 3.64 -15.19 3.49
C ALA A 201 5.10 -15.51 3.15
N LEU A 202 6.04 -14.58 3.40
CA LEU A 202 7.46 -14.82 3.23
C LEU A 202 8.04 -15.74 4.31
N GLU A 203 7.55 -15.66 5.55
CA GLU A 203 7.88 -16.64 6.59
C GLU A 203 7.43 -18.05 6.20
N GLU A 204 6.18 -18.19 5.73
CA GLU A 204 5.64 -19.47 5.27
C GLU A 204 6.41 -20.02 4.05
N LEU A 205 6.90 -19.15 3.15
CA LEU A 205 7.78 -19.58 2.06
C LEU A 205 9.04 -20.25 2.61
N VAL A 206 9.71 -19.62 3.57
CA VAL A 206 10.92 -20.17 4.20
C VAL A 206 10.63 -21.51 4.88
N ASP A 207 9.52 -21.59 5.61
CA ASP A 207 9.13 -22.82 6.30
C ASP A 207 8.72 -23.93 5.31
N SER A 208 8.09 -23.59 4.19
CA SER A 208 7.77 -24.56 3.14
C SER A 208 9.01 -25.16 2.49
N ILE A 209 10.09 -24.38 2.37
CA ILE A 209 11.38 -24.85 1.82
C ILE A 209 12.07 -25.77 2.83
N LYS A 210 12.08 -25.40 4.12
CA LYS A 210 12.75 -26.18 5.17
C LYS A 210 12.09 -27.54 5.42
N ASN A 211 10.77 -27.61 5.25
CA ASN A 211 9.98 -28.78 5.59
C ASN A 211 9.55 -29.58 4.35
N ASP A 212 10.12 -29.33 3.17
CA ASP A 212 9.82 -30.14 1.98
C ASP A 212 10.35 -31.58 2.18
N PRO A 213 9.52 -32.61 1.96
CA PRO A 213 9.93 -33.98 2.20
C PRO A 213 11.00 -34.44 1.19
N ASP A 214 12.14 -34.91 1.70
CA ASP A 214 13.29 -35.45 0.94
C ASP A 214 12.92 -36.53 -0.10
N THR A 215 11.75 -37.15 0.03
CA THR A 215 11.25 -38.23 -0.82
C THR A 215 10.87 -37.81 -2.25
N LYS A 216 10.81 -36.50 -2.57
CA LYS A 216 10.46 -36.02 -3.92
C LYS A 216 11.65 -35.84 -4.87
N MET A 217 12.84 -36.31 -4.52
CA MET A 217 14.02 -36.16 -5.38
C MET A 217 13.90 -36.95 -6.71
N PRO A 218 14.21 -36.33 -7.86
CA PRO A 218 14.25 -37.02 -9.14
C PRO A 218 15.29 -38.14 -9.17
N ARG A 219 14.92 -39.31 -9.70
CA ARG A 219 15.79 -40.50 -9.75
C ARG A 219 16.96 -40.38 -10.73
N ASP A 220 16.84 -39.47 -11.69
CA ASP A 220 17.82 -39.16 -12.72
C ASP A 220 18.83 -38.07 -12.27
N GLY A 221 18.72 -37.58 -11.02
CA GLY A 221 19.55 -36.51 -10.50
C GLY A 221 19.25 -35.14 -11.11
N THR A 222 18.09 -34.97 -11.75
CA THR A 222 17.65 -33.66 -12.26
C THR A 222 17.26 -32.71 -11.13
N VAL A 223 17.20 -31.42 -11.46
CA VAL A 223 16.87 -30.36 -10.51
C VAL A 223 15.45 -30.55 -9.98
N HIS A 224 15.30 -30.46 -8.65
CA HIS A 224 14.01 -30.60 -7.99
C HIS A 224 13.07 -29.43 -8.33
N GLU A 225 11.77 -29.69 -8.44
CA GLU A 225 10.77 -28.67 -8.82
C GLU A 225 10.77 -27.48 -7.85
N LEU A 226 10.92 -27.75 -6.54
CA LEU A 226 11.04 -26.71 -5.52
C LEU A 226 12.16 -25.72 -5.84
N THR A 227 13.30 -26.20 -6.37
CA THR A 227 14.42 -25.32 -6.74
C THR A 227 14.01 -24.35 -7.83
N SER A 228 13.29 -24.81 -8.86
CA SER A 228 12.77 -23.95 -9.93
C SER A 228 11.75 -22.95 -9.39
N ASN A 229 10.80 -23.40 -8.56
CA ASN A 229 9.76 -22.56 -7.98
C ASN A 229 10.34 -21.45 -7.09
N VAL A 230 11.29 -21.80 -6.22
CA VAL A 230 11.98 -20.82 -5.36
C VAL A 230 12.79 -19.84 -6.18
N MET A 231 13.49 -20.30 -7.22
CA MET A 231 14.27 -19.41 -8.09
C MET A 231 13.40 -18.37 -8.78
N MET A 232 12.24 -18.76 -9.31
CA MET A 232 11.28 -17.82 -9.92
C MET A 232 10.75 -16.79 -8.91
N VAL A 233 10.43 -17.23 -7.68
CA VAL A 233 9.98 -16.33 -6.62
C VAL A 233 11.06 -15.33 -6.24
N LEU A 234 12.31 -15.79 -6.05
CA LEU A 234 13.43 -14.92 -5.71
C LEU A 234 13.73 -13.92 -6.82
N GLU A 235 13.70 -14.34 -8.09
CA GLU A 235 13.89 -13.46 -9.24
C GLU A 235 12.84 -12.33 -9.29
N HIS A 236 11.57 -12.66 -9.05
CA HIS A 236 10.52 -11.66 -8.99
C HIS A 236 10.65 -10.76 -7.75
N LEU A 237 11.07 -11.32 -6.61
CA LEU A 237 11.28 -10.55 -5.38
C LEU A 237 12.42 -9.53 -5.51
N LEU A 238 13.40 -9.78 -6.39
CA LEU A 238 14.44 -8.80 -6.72
C LEU A 238 13.87 -7.50 -7.31
N GLY A 239 12.72 -7.56 -7.99
CA GLY A 239 12.01 -6.37 -8.47
C GLY A 239 11.43 -5.50 -7.34
N PHE A 240 11.38 -6.03 -6.11
CA PHE A 240 10.73 -5.41 -4.96
C PHE A 240 11.66 -5.28 -3.74
N ILE A 241 12.99 -5.32 -3.91
CA ILE A 241 13.98 -5.38 -2.80
C ILE A 241 13.71 -4.33 -1.71
N ASP A 242 13.52 -3.05 -2.07
CA ASP A 242 13.29 -1.99 -1.08
C ASP A 242 12.00 -2.22 -0.28
N SER A 243 10.96 -2.73 -0.95
CA SER A 243 9.67 -3.01 -0.33
C SER A 243 9.69 -4.28 0.48
N ALA A 244 10.38 -5.32 0.01
CA ALA A 244 10.62 -6.56 0.73
C ALA A 244 11.42 -6.27 2.00
N GLY A 245 12.47 -5.45 1.91
CA GLY A 245 13.25 -4.99 3.07
C GLY A 245 12.37 -4.33 4.12
N ALA A 246 11.47 -3.43 3.73
CA ALA A 246 10.54 -2.81 4.67
C ALA A 246 9.44 -3.75 5.19
N VAL A 247 9.00 -4.73 4.40
CA VAL A 247 8.06 -5.77 4.86
C VAL A 247 8.71 -6.66 5.93
N LEU A 248 10.01 -6.95 5.80
CA LEU A 248 10.77 -7.78 6.72
C LEU A 248 11.27 -7.01 7.95
N ALA A 249 11.61 -5.72 7.78
CA ALA A 249 11.89 -4.81 8.87
C ALA A 249 10.56 -4.40 9.54
N ILE A 250 10.03 -5.27 10.40
CA ILE A 250 8.79 -5.07 11.19
C ILE A 250 8.77 -3.72 11.95
N SER A 251 9.88 -2.97 12.01
CA SER A 251 9.97 -1.63 12.60
C SER A 251 9.04 -0.55 12.01
N ASP A 252 8.46 -0.72 10.81
CA ASP A 252 7.61 0.33 10.18
C ASP A 252 6.11 0.28 10.55
N VAL A 253 5.63 -0.74 11.30
CA VAL A 253 4.21 -0.77 11.75
C VAL A 253 3.89 0.43 12.65
N VAL A 254 4.91 0.96 13.33
CA VAL A 254 4.79 2.12 14.21
C VAL A 254 4.80 3.43 13.40
N SER A 255 5.58 3.53 12.34
CA SER A 255 5.65 4.71 11.45
C SER A 255 4.31 5.05 10.76
N PHE A 256 3.46 4.04 10.53
CA PHE A 256 2.08 4.22 10.04
C PHE A 256 1.07 4.60 11.12
N THR A 257 1.34 4.26 12.38
CA THR A 257 0.45 4.54 13.52
C THR A 257 0.84 5.81 14.28
N GLN A 258 2.07 6.32 14.09
CA GLN A 258 2.65 7.43 14.84
C GLN A 258 2.47 8.81 14.19
N SER A 259 1.44 9.02 13.36
CA SER A 259 1.11 10.38 12.87
C SER A 259 0.23 11.21 13.81
N ARG A 260 -0.10 10.75 15.03
CA ARG A 260 -0.77 11.58 16.05
C ARG A 260 -0.37 11.26 17.49
N ASP A 261 0.36 12.18 18.13
CA ASP A 261 -0.01 12.82 19.41
C ASP A 261 1.11 13.77 19.94
N PRO A 262 1.01 15.10 19.77
CA PRO A 262 1.92 16.05 20.45
C PRO A 262 1.63 16.23 21.95
N ASN A 263 0.59 15.59 22.50
CA ASN A 263 0.15 15.79 23.89
C ASN A 263 0.41 14.61 24.84
N LYS A 264 1.06 13.53 24.40
CA LYS A 264 1.36 12.39 25.29
C LYS A 264 2.66 12.53 26.09
N ALA A 265 3.40 13.62 25.92
CA ALA A 265 4.56 13.98 26.75
C ALA A 265 4.20 14.80 28.01
N ALA A 266 2.91 15.16 28.21
CA ALA A 266 2.51 16.12 29.25
C ALA A 266 1.61 15.55 30.35
N LEU A 267 1.44 14.22 30.46
CA LEU A 267 0.57 13.64 31.50
C LEU A 267 1.20 12.41 32.17
N ALA A 268 2.22 12.66 33.00
CA ALA A 268 2.46 11.83 34.17
C ALA A 268 1.89 12.59 35.39
N PRO A 269 0.77 12.14 36.00
CA PRO A 269 0.27 12.76 37.21
C PRO A 269 1.18 12.42 38.39
N GLY A 270 1.57 13.46 39.12
CA GLY A 270 2.41 13.36 40.29
C GLY A 270 1.73 12.68 41.47
N THR A 271 2.58 12.09 42.30
CA THR A 271 2.33 11.83 43.72
C THR A 271 3.46 12.48 44.50
N ALA A 272 3.18 13.63 45.13
CA ALA A 272 3.84 14.03 46.38
C ALA A 272 3.37 13.06 47.49
N VAL A 273 4.10 12.76 48.58
CA VAL A 273 4.44 13.63 49.72
C VAL A 273 5.70 13.08 50.50
N PRO A 274 6.16 13.61 51.67
CA PRO A 274 7.47 14.25 51.85
C PRO A 274 8.39 13.57 52.91
N GLY A 275 9.67 13.94 52.99
CA GLY A 275 10.46 13.68 54.21
C GLY A 275 11.99 13.61 54.04
N GLU A 276 12.67 14.48 54.79
CA GLU A 276 14.04 14.36 55.33
C GLU A 276 15.28 14.57 54.42
N TYR A 277 15.98 15.67 54.71
CA TYR A 277 17.39 15.99 54.42
C TYR A 277 18.33 15.17 55.33
N PRO A 278 19.61 14.88 54.97
CA PRO A 278 20.63 15.95 54.93
C PRO A 278 21.81 15.82 53.92
N ARG A 279 22.45 16.97 53.68
CA ARG A 279 23.84 17.17 53.16
C ARG A 279 24.88 16.64 54.17
N PRO A 280 26.11 16.26 53.77
CA PRO A 280 27.23 17.23 53.61
C PRO A 280 28.28 16.85 52.51
N GLU A 281 28.84 17.81 51.78
CA GLU A 281 30.20 18.42 51.83
C GLU A 281 31.38 17.63 51.20
N ALA A 282 32.28 18.40 50.56
CA ALA A 282 33.39 17.99 49.68
C ALA A 282 34.62 17.39 50.42
N PRO A 283 35.68 16.97 49.69
CA PRO A 283 36.82 17.91 49.57
C PRO A 283 37.58 17.90 48.23
N VAL A 284 38.47 18.90 48.17
CA VAL A 284 39.49 19.35 47.19
C VAL A 284 40.74 18.44 47.17
N PHE A 285 41.49 18.40 46.05
CA PHE A 285 42.99 18.30 45.86
C PHE A 285 43.23 17.81 44.41
N ALA A 286 43.78 18.53 43.42
CA ALA A 286 45.04 19.28 43.25
C ALA A 286 46.31 18.41 43.11
N GLU A 287 46.97 18.56 41.94
CA GLU A 287 48.39 18.25 41.60
C GLU A 287 48.80 16.75 41.51
N LEU A 288 49.56 16.25 40.54
CA LEU A 288 50.85 16.72 40.03
C LEU A 288 51.18 16.16 38.62
N GLU A 289 52.04 16.94 37.96
CA GLU A 289 52.70 16.80 36.67
C GLU A 289 53.80 15.71 36.54
N GLN A 290 54.11 15.40 35.27
CA GLN A 290 55.44 15.18 34.67
C GLN A 290 56.24 13.87 34.86
N SER A 291 56.91 13.52 33.74
CA SER A 291 58.08 12.63 33.56
C SER A 291 57.73 11.13 33.42
N SER A 292 58.23 10.35 32.45
CA SER A 292 59.38 10.50 31.57
C SER A 292 59.32 9.54 30.37
N SER A 293 59.98 9.98 29.31
CA SER A 293 60.60 9.25 28.21
C SER A 293 61.48 8.04 28.60
N LEU A 294 61.58 7.08 27.66
CA LEU A 294 62.75 6.25 27.29
C LEU A 294 63.06 4.92 28.05
N CYS A 295 63.55 3.97 27.23
CA CYS A 295 64.01 2.58 27.49
C CYS A 295 62.89 1.56 27.72
N THR A 296 62.75 0.44 27.00
CA THR A 296 63.67 -0.36 26.16
C THR A 296 62.83 -1.18 25.18
#